data_AF-A0AAN7ZVI2-F1
#
_entry.id   AF-A0AAN7ZVI2-F1
#
_cell.length_a   1.000
_cell.length_b   1.000
_cell.length_c   1.000
_cell.angle_alpha   90.00
_cell.angle_beta   90.00
_cell.angle_gamma   90.00
#
_symmetry.space_group_name_H-M   'P 1'
#
loop_
_entity.id
_entity.type
_entity.pdbx_description
1 polymer ?
#
loop_
_entity_poly.entity_id
_entity_poly.type
_entity_poly.pdbx_seq_one_letter_code
_entity_poly.pdbx_strand_id
1 'polypeptide(L)'
;MQGLLTLLIGIAAFALMPPSPCQTAKWIRGKKGWFTPREEEIIVNRVIREDPSKGQMHNRQPVTPKLLFKSLSDFDLWPLYFIGLLFQIPTNPPQQYLTLTLRRLGYGTFQSNLLAIPWNVLHIGSMLALAYSAEIFGELTFHSTIAQVWSIPFLAYLVIVDVTEANRWVIWGVITLLLSFPNPHPIQVGWNSRNSNTVRSRTVSAATYNMFVQASGIISSNVYQKGDAPNYRKGNKALLGLAVGNIGVYALTKVYYVWRNKSRDRTWDAMSTADRVRYLETTTDEGNKRLDFRFAH
;
A
#
# COMPACT_ATOMS: atom_id res chain seq x y z
N MET A 1 -17.28 -13.96 13.36
CA MET A 1 -17.06 -14.83 12.18
C MET A 1 -15.80 -14.48 11.39
N GLN A 2 -15.50 -13.20 11.10
CA GLN A 2 -14.30 -12.82 10.34
C GLN A 2 -12.97 -13.33 10.95
N GLY A 3 -12.81 -13.21 12.28
CA GLY A 3 -11.59 -13.68 12.98
C GLY A 3 -11.33 -15.18 12.89
N LEU A 4 -12.38 -16.00 12.87
CA LEU A 4 -12.26 -17.46 12.77
C LEU A 4 -11.83 -17.88 11.36
N LEU A 5 -12.40 -17.26 10.33
CA LEU A 5 -12.01 -17.51 8.93
C LEU A 5 -10.54 -17.14 8.70
N THR A 6 -10.09 -15.99 9.20
CA THR A 6 -8.67 -15.58 9.12
C THR A 6 -7.74 -16.52 9.88
N LEU A 7 -8.17 -17.04 11.04
CA LEU A 7 -7.41 -18.03 11.80
C LEU A 7 -7.26 -19.33 11.00
N LEU A 8 -8.36 -19.83 10.43
CA LEU A 8 -8.35 -21.04 9.61
C LEU A 8 -7.47 -20.88 8.38
N ILE A 9 -7.54 -19.75 7.68
CA ILE A 9 -6.66 -19.43 6.55
C ILE A 9 -5.20 -19.35 7.01
N GLY A 10 -4.92 -18.76 8.17
CA GLY A 10 -3.57 -18.69 8.74
C GLY A 10 -2.99 -20.07 9.07
N ILE A 11 -3.79 -20.95 9.69
CA ILE A 11 -3.41 -22.33 9.98
C ILE A 11 -3.21 -23.11 8.66
N ALA A 12 -4.11 -22.94 7.69
CA ALA A 12 -3.98 -23.55 6.37
C ALA A 12 -2.72 -23.06 5.65
N ALA A 13 -2.39 -21.77 5.70
CA ALA A 13 -1.18 -21.21 5.12
C ALA A 13 0.08 -21.78 5.80
N PHE A 14 0.08 -21.95 7.12
CA PHE A 14 1.20 -22.58 7.84
C PHE A 14 1.41 -24.04 7.42
N ALA A 15 0.31 -24.78 7.20
CA ALA A 15 0.34 -26.16 6.75
C ALA A 15 0.74 -26.30 5.26
N LEU A 16 0.24 -25.41 4.40
CA LEU A 16 0.34 -25.51 2.95
C LEU A 16 1.53 -24.73 2.35
N MET A 17 2.02 -23.64 2.95
CA MET A 17 3.07 -22.81 2.34
C MET A 17 4.45 -23.50 2.39
N PRO A 18 5.06 -23.85 1.25
CA PRO A 18 6.37 -24.50 1.22
C PRO A 18 7.49 -23.49 1.53
N PRO A 19 8.52 -23.88 2.31
CA PRO A 19 9.63 -22.99 2.65
C PRO A 19 10.56 -22.67 1.47
N SER A 20 10.56 -23.50 0.43
CA SER A 20 11.27 -23.24 -0.83
C SER A 20 10.64 -24.07 -1.97
N PRO A 21 10.88 -23.70 -3.24
CA PRO A 21 10.47 -24.49 -4.41
C PRO A 21 10.96 -25.95 -4.35
N CYS A 22 12.12 -26.20 -3.74
CA CYS A 22 12.72 -27.53 -3.57
C CYS A 22 12.24 -28.31 -2.33
N GLN A 23 11.39 -27.70 -1.48
CA GLN A 23 10.91 -28.29 -0.22
C GLN A 23 9.38 -28.32 -0.18
N THR A 24 8.78 -28.67 -1.31
CA THR A 24 7.33 -28.79 -1.46
C THR A 24 6.78 -30.05 -0.81
N ALA A 25 7.55 -31.14 -0.79
CA ALA A 25 7.19 -32.38 -0.12
C ALA A 25 7.08 -32.21 1.41
N LYS A 26 5.90 -32.50 1.98
CA LYS A 26 5.66 -32.54 3.44
C LYS A 26 4.42 -33.38 3.73
N TRP A 27 4.23 -33.77 5.00
CA TRP A 27 3.12 -34.62 5.45
C TRP A 27 1.74 -34.21 4.91
N ILE A 28 1.42 -32.91 4.88
CA ILE A 28 0.12 -32.38 4.42
C ILE A 28 0.10 -32.14 2.89
N ARG A 29 1.27 -32.05 2.24
CA ARG A 29 1.43 -31.62 0.83
C ARG A 29 1.72 -32.75 -0.16
N GLY A 30 1.79 -33.98 0.35
CA GLY A 30 2.10 -35.17 -0.44
C GLY A 30 3.59 -35.53 -0.45
N LYS A 31 3.88 -36.83 -0.58
CA LYS A 31 5.25 -37.38 -0.55
C LYS A 31 6.07 -37.04 -1.81
N LYS A 32 5.42 -36.75 -2.94
CA LYS A 32 6.07 -36.50 -4.23
C LYS A 32 6.38 -35.02 -4.53
N GLY A 33 6.09 -34.10 -3.60
CA GLY A 33 6.24 -32.66 -3.85
C GLY A 33 5.27 -32.14 -4.90
N TRP A 34 5.30 -30.83 -5.16
CA TRP A 34 4.45 -30.19 -6.17
C TRP A 34 5.13 -30.07 -7.53
N PHE A 35 6.45 -30.16 -7.57
CA PHE A 35 7.28 -29.95 -8.75
C PHE A 35 8.18 -31.16 -8.98
N THR A 36 8.49 -31.43 -10.24
CA THR A 36 9.55 -32.36 -10.62
C THR A 36 10.93 -31.74 -10.39
N PRO A 37 12.00 -32.55 -10.24
CA PRO A 37 13.36 -32.02 -10.06
C PRO A 37 13.79 -31.02 -11.15
N ARG A 38 13.31 -31.21 -12.38
CA ARG A 38 13.59 -30.30 -13.50
C ARG A 38 12.85 -28.97 -13.38
N GLU A 39 11.59 -28.97 -12.94
CA GLU A 39 10.83 -27.74 -12.71
C GLU A 39 11.39 -26.95 -11.52
N GLU A 40 11.81 -27.63 -10.45
CA GLU A 40 12.48 -27.00 -9.32
C GLU A 40 13.76 -26.28 -9.76
N GLU A 41 14.58 -26.92 -10.58
CA GLU A 41 15.80 -26.33 -11.14
C GLU A 41 15.50 -25.09 -12.01
N ILE A 42 14.49 -25.17 -12.87
CA ILE A 42 14.07 -24.04 -13.71
C ILE A 42 13.58 -22.86 -12.86
N ILE A 43 12.76 -23.13 -11.83
CA ILE A 43 12.24 -22.10 -10.93
C ILE A 43 13.36 -21.46 -10.13
N VAL A 44 14.28 -22.25 -9.56
CA VAL A 44 15.40 -21.74 -8.77
C VAL A 44 16.34 -20.90 -9.64
N ASN A 45 16.73 -21.40 -10.82
CA ASN A 45 17.59 -20.67 -11.72
C ASN A 45 16.95 -19.37 -12.21
N ARG A 46 15.64 -19.39 -12.50
CA ARG A 46 14.91 -18.16 -12.83
C ARG A 46 14.94 -17.16 -11.68
N VAL A 47 14.61 -17.58 -10.46
CA VAL A 47 14.59 -16.71 -9.26
C VAL A 47 15.98 -16.15 -8.96
N ILE A 48 17.04 -16.95 -9.05
CA ILE A 48 18.43 -16.49 -8.82
C ILE A 48 18.90 -15.56 -9.95
N ARG A 49 18.48 -15.81 -11.20
CA ARG A 49 18.81 -14.93 -12.33
C ARG A 49 18.06 -13.60 -12.27
N GLU A 50 16.82 -13.61 -11.83
CA GLU A 50 16.01 -12.40 -11.60
C GLU A 50 16.48 -11.62 -10.37
N ASP A 51 16.90 -12.31 -9.30
CA ASP A 51 17.41 -11.69 -8.08
C ASP A 51 18.47 -12.61 -7.40
N PRO A 52 19.77 -12.38 -7.67
CA PRO A 52 20.85 -13.18 -7.09
C PRO A 52 20.89 -13.16 -5.56
N SER A 53 20.30 -12.13 -4.92
CA SER A 53 20.22 -12.04 -3.46
C SER A 53 19.31 -13.10 -2.84
N LYS A 54 18.43 -13.71 -3.63
CA LYS A 54 17.54 -14.83 -3.22
C LYS A 54 18.31 -16.12 -3.00
N GLY A 55 19.49 -16.28 -3.60
CA GLY A 55 20.36 -17.44 -3.37
C GLY A 55 21.01 -17.46 -1.99
N GLN A 56 21.19 -16.30 -1.34
CA GLN A 56 21.78 -16.18 0.00
C GLN A 56 20.77 -16.38 1.15
N MET A 57 19.60 -16.95 0.85
CA MET A 57 18.47 -17.04 1.76
C MET A 57 18.68 -18.12 2.83
N HIS A 58 19.48 -17.80 3.84
CA HIS A 58 19.38 -18.49 5.13
C HIS A 58 18.08 -18.03 5.80
N ASN A 59 16.97 -18.70 5.47
CA ASN A 59 15.58 -18.37 5.83
C ASN A 59 15.27 -18.42 7.35
N ARG A 60 16.31 -18.36 8.20
CA ARG A 60 16.29 -18.53 9.66
C ARG A 60 17.12 -17.51 10.43
N GLN A 61 17.68 -16.49 9.78
CA GLN A 61 18.38 -15.44 10.53
C GLN A 61 17.36 -14.46 11.14
N PRO A 62 17.29 -14.35 12.49
CA PRO A 62 16.41 -13.39 13.13
C PRO A 62 16.79 -11.96 12.74
N VAL A 63 15.79 -11.08 12.64
CA VAL A 63 16.03 -9.66 12.39
C VAL A 63 16.69 -9.06 13.62
N THR A 64 18.02 -8.89 13.57
CA THR A 64 18.79 -8.25 14.64
C THR A 64 18.39 -6.77 14.77
N PRO A 65 18.36 -6.18 15.97
CA PRO A 65 18.05 -4.75 16.16
C PRO A 65 18.90 -3.81 15.27
N LYS A 66 20.17 -4.14 15.06
CA LYS A 66 21.07 -3.41 14.14
C LYS A 66 20.56 -3.40 12.69
N LEU A 67 20.02 -4.53 12.22
CA LEU A 67 19.46 -4.67 10.87
C LEU A 67 18.09 -3.99 10.75
N LEU A 68 17.32 -4.00 11.83
CA LEU A 68 16.07 -3.24 11.97
C LEU A 68 16.33 -1.74 11.81
N PHE A 69 17.31 -1.21 12.55
CA PHE A 69 17.71 0.20 12.44
C PHE A 69 18.28 0.54 11.06
N LYS A 70 19.09 -0.35 10.45
CA LYS A 70 19.57 -0.19 9.06
C LYS A 70 18.41 -0.08 8.06
N SER A 71 17.36 -0.88 8.24
CA SER A 71 16.17 -0.87 7.36
C SER A 71 15.29 0.35 7.59
N LEU A 72 15.16 0.84 8.83
CA LEU A 72 14.41 2.06 9.17
C LEU A 72 15.13 3.33 8.72
N SER A 73 16.46 3.32 8.74
CA SER A 73 17.31 4.44 8.29
C SER A 73 17.40 4.54 6.77
N ASP A 74 16.65 3.72 6.03
CA ASP A 74 16.65 3.74 4.58
C ASP A 74 15.78 4.86 4.02
N PHE A 75 16.39 6.03 3.82
CA PHE A 75 15.76 7.25 3.31
C PHE A 75 14.99 7.06 1.99
N ASP A 76 15.37 6.09 1.15
CA ASP A 76 14.70 5.90 -0.15
C ASP A 76 13.27 5.32 0.01
N LEU A 77 12.91 4.76 1.18
CA LEU A 77 11.57 4.20 1.47
C LEU A 77 10.64 5.16 2.24
N TRP A 78 11.19 6.20 2.86
CA TRP A 78 10.41 7.17 3.64
C TRP A 78 9.29 7.88 2.86
N PRO A 79 9.45 8.23 1.56
CA PRO A 79 8.36 8.79 0.78
C PRO A 79 7.10 7.88 0.78
N LEU A 80 7.28 6.57 0.70
CA LEU A 80 6.17 5.60 0.72
C LEU A 80 5.53 5.48 2.10
N TYR A 81 6.32 5.56 3.18
CA TYR A 81 5.78 5.59 4.54
C TYR A 81 4.95 6.85 4.79
N PHE A 82 5.40 8.00 4.27
CA PHE A 82 4.67 9.25 4.38
C PHE A 82 3.37 9.24 3.56
N ILE A 83 3.40 8.65 2.36
CA ILE A 83 2.17 8.38 1.59
C ILE A 83 1.22 7.49 2.40
N GLY A 84 1.72 6.41 2.99
CA GLY A 84 0.95 5.49 3.84
C GLY A 84 0.29 6.17 5.05
N LEU A 85 0.95 7.19 5.62
CA LEU A 85 0.43 7.97 6.74
C LEU A 85 -0.71 8.92 6.33
N LEU A 86 -0.70 9.46 5.12
CA LEU A 86 -1.60 10.54 4.76
C LEU A 86 -2.77 10.12 3.86
N PHE A 87 -2.62 9.06 3.06
CA PHE A 87 -3.56 8.80 1.96
C PHE A 87 -5.00 8.46 2.39
N GLN A 88 -5.21 7.89 3.59
CA GLN A 88 -6.54 7.53 4.10
C GLN A 88 -7.22 8.63 4.92
N ILE A 89 -6.46 9.64 5.37
CA ILE A 89 -7.00 10.69 6.24
C ILE A 89 -8.20 11.40 5.58
N PRO A 90 -8.21 11.74 4.27
CA PRO A 90 -9.34 12.39 3.63
C PRO A 90 -10.65 11.58 3.61
N THR A 91 -10.59 10.26 3.58
CA THR A 91 -11.75 9.38 3.35
C THR A 91 -12.28 8.71 4.62
N ASN A 92 -11.42 8.46 5.61
CA ASN A 92 -11.79 7.74 6.83
C ASN A 92 -12.81 8.48 7.72
N PRO A 93 -12.69 9.79 8.00
CA PRO A 93 -13.63 10.48 8.88
C PRO A 93 -15.07 10.54 8.32
N PRO A 94 -15.29 10.85 7.02
CA PRO A 94 -16.61 10.73 6.39
C PRO A 94 -17.23 9.34 6.54
N GLN A 95 -16.43 8.26 6.44
CA GLN A 95 -16.91 6.88 6.59
C GLN A 95 -17.47 6.61 7.99
N GLN A 96 -16.72 6.99 9.01
CA GLN A 96 -17.12 6.83 10.41
C GLN A 96 -18.37 7.66 10.71
N TYR A 97 -18.42 8.88 10.19
CA TYR A 97 -19.51 9.80 10.45
C TYR A 97 -20.81 9.44 9.74
N LEU A 98 -20.78 8.92 8.50
CA LEU A 98 -21.98 8.43 7.81
C LEU A 98 -22.67 7.33 8.63
N THR A 99 -21.89 6.37 9.09
CA THR A 99 -22.40 5.25 9.91
C THR A 99 -23.04 5.75 11.20
N LEU A 100 -22.43 6.78 11.83
CA LEU A 100 -22.96 7.39 13.04
C LEU A 100 -24.26 8.20 12.77
N THR A 101 -24.27 8.97 11.69
CA THR A 101 -25.41 9.83 11.30
C THR A 101 -26.62 8.99 10.90
N LEU A 102 -26.44 7.93 10.10
CA LEU A 102 -27.52 7.02 9.74
C LEU A 102 -28.17 6.38 10.97
N ARG A 103 -27.37 5.97 11.96
CA ARG A 103 -27.90 5.44 13.24
C ARG A 103 -28.65 6.50 14.05
N ARG A 104 -28.18 7.74 14.08
CA ARG A 104 -28.85 8.86 14.77
C ARG A 104 -30.18 9.24 14.12
N LEU A 105 -30.34 9.01 12.82
CA LEU A 105 -31.56 9.27 12.06
C LEU A 105 -32.66 8.21 12.28
N GLY A 106 -32.46 7.24 13.18
CA GLY A 106 -33.45 6.23 13.54
C GLY A 106 -33.39 4.96 12.69
N TYR A 107 -32.45 4.85 11.74
CA TYR A 107 -32.22 3.59 11.03
C TYR A 107 -31.61 2.56 11.99
N GLY A 108 -32.21 1.38 12.05
CA GLY A 108 -31.66 0.26 12.81
C GLY A 108 -30.25 -0.13 12.34
N THR A 109 -29.53 -0.91 13.14
CA THR A 109 -28.20 -1.44 12.79
C THR A 109 -28.23 -2.22 11.48
N PHE A 110 -29.29 -2.99 11.25
CA PHE A 110 -29.51 -3.74 10.01
C PHE A 110 -29.62 -2.82 8.79
N GLN A 111 -30.47 -1.79 8.85
CA GLN A 111 -30.69 -0.84 7.75
C GLN A 111 -29.43 -0.02 7.45
N SER A 112 -28.71 0.43 8.49
CA SER A 112 -27.45 1.15 8.31
C SER A 112 -26.39 0.31 7.60
N ASN A 113 -26.29 -0.98 7.94
CA ASN A 113 -25.39 -1.91 7.26
C ASN A 113 -25.82 -2.18 5.82
N LEU A 114 -27.14 -2.28 5.57
CA LEU A 114 -27.68 -2.46 4.23
C LEU A 114 -27.34 -1.26 3.32
N LEU A 115 -27.48 -0.03 3.86
CA LEU A 115 -27.11 1.22 3.18
C LEU A 115 -25.59 1.37 2.96
N ALA A 116 -24.77 0.54 3.62
CA ALA A 116 -23.34 0.50 3.39
C ALA A 116 -22.95 -0.47 2.25
N ILE A 117 -23.82 -1.40 1.85
CA ILE A 117 -23.50 -2.38 0.80
C ILE A 117 -23.16 -1.70 -0.54
N PRO A 118 -23.92 -0.70 -1.03
CA PRO A 118 -23.65 -0.11 -2.34
C PRO A 118 -22.24 0.47 -2.48
N TRP A 119 -21.78 1.25 -1.49
CA TRP A 119 -20.43 1.81 -1.55
C TRP A 119 -19.36 0.72 -1.42
N ASN A 120 -19.59 -0.36 -0.64
CA ASN A 120 -18.63 -1.47 -0.55
C ASN A 120 -18.44 -2.18 -1.90
N VAL A 121 -19.53 -2.44 -2.64
CA VAL A 121 -19.46 -3.09 -3.95
C VAL A 121 -18.71 -2.20 -4.95
N LEU A 122 -19.05 -0.91 -4.99
CA LEU A 122 -18.36 0.06 -5.86
C LEU A 122 -16.89 0.25 -5.46
N HIS A 123 -16.58 0.23 -4.17
CA HIS A 123 -15.21 0.30 -3.65
C HIS A 123 -14.37 -0.90 -4.11
N ILE A 124 -14.91 -2.12 -4.02
CA ILE A 124 -14.22 -3.33 -4.49
C ILE A 124 -13.97 -3.23 -6.01
N GLY A 125 -14.99 -2.88 -6.79
CA GLY A 125 -14.87 -2.76 -8.24
C GLY A 125 -13.85 -1.71 -8.67
N SER A 126 -13.92 -0.51 -8.09
CA SER A 126 -13.01 0.60 -8.40
C SER A 126 -11.58 0.34 -7.93
N MET A 127 -11.38 -0.31 -6.78
CA MET A 127 -10.07 -0.73 -6.29
C MET A 127 -9.42 -1.74 -7.26
N LEU A 128 -10.16 -2.75 -7.70
CA LEU A 128 -9.64 -3.75 -8.64
C LEU A 128 -9.32 -3.14 -10.00
N ALA A 129 -10.21 -2.29 -10.51
CA ALA A 129 -9.98 -1.56 -11.76
C ALA A 129 -8.72 -0.69 -11.68
N LEU A 130 -8.52 0.02 -10.57
CA LEU A 130 -7.33 0.85 -10.36
C LEU A 130 -6.05 0.02 -10.29
N ALA A 131 -6.06 -1.07 -9.51
CA ALA A 131 -4.91 -1.96 -9.38
C ALA A 131 -4.53 -2.59 -10.73
N TYR A 132 -5.51 -3.04 -11.50
CA TYR A 132 -5.30 -3.62 -12.82
C TYR A 132 -4.78 -2.58 -13.83
N SER A 133 -5.35 -1.38 -13.83
CA SER A 133 -4.88 -0.25 -14.65
C SER A 133 -3.42 0.09 -14.35
N ALA A 134 -3.06 0.19 -13.07
CA ALA A 134 -1.69 0.50 -12.67
C ALA A 134 -0.67 -0.54 -13.17
N GLU A 135 -1.06 -1.82 -13.21
CA GLU A 135 -0.18 -2.89 -13.71
C GLU A 135 -0.05 -2.86 -15.24
N ILE A 136 -1.13 -2.60 -15.99
CA ILE A 136 -1.07 -2.50 -17.46
C ILE A 136 -0.21 -1.33 -17.91
N PHE A 137 -0.43 -0.15 -17.32
CA PHE A 137 0.25 1.07 -17.73
C PHE A 137 1.66 1.19 -17.13
N GLY A 138 1.99 0.36 -16.13
CA GLY A 138 3.31 0.36 -15.47
C GLY A 138 3.63 1.62 -14.66
N GLU A 139 2.63 2.48 -14.42
CA GLU A 139 2.78 3.81 -13.80
C GLU A 139 2.09 3.85 -12.44
N LEU A 140 2.85 3.63 -11.36
CA LEU A 140 2.28 3.42 -10.03
C LEU A 140 1.81 4.74 -9.39
N THR A 141 2.57 5.82 -9.58
CA THR A 141 2.28 7.10 -8.92
C THR A 141 1.02 7.76 -9.47
N PHE A 142 0.85 7.78 -10.79
CA PHE A 142 -0.28 8.47 -11.42
C PHE A 142 -1.61 7.83 -11.02
N HIS A 143 -1.68 6.50 -11.07
CA HIS A 143 -2.85 5.75 -10.63
C HIS A 143 -3.14 5.96 -9.15
N SER A 144 -2.11 6.01 -8.30
CA SER A 144 -2.30 6.25 -6.87
C SER A 144 -2.85 7.65 -6.56
N THR A 145 -2.62 8.63 -7.46
CA THR A 145 -3.10 10.01 -7.32
C THR A 145 -4.59 10.15 -7.67
N ILE A 146 -5.12 9.30 -8.55
CA ILE A 146 -6.54 9.30 -8.97
C ILE A 146 -7.48 9.22 -7.76
N ALA A 147 -7.11 8.42 -6.75
CA ALA A 147 -7.87 8.29 -5.52
C ALA A 147 -8.05 9.62 -4.77
N GLN A 148 -7.00 10.45 -4.74
CA GLN A 148 -7.05 11.75 -4.06
C GLN A 148 -7.88 12.75 -4.88
N VAL A 149 -7.71 12.76 -6.20
CA VAL A 149 -8.48 13.62 -7.12
C VAL A 149 -9.98 13.29 -7.04
N TRP A 150 -10.33 11.99 -6.97
CA TRP A 150 -11.71 11.53 -6.79
C TRP A 150 -12.34 12.12 -5.53
N SER A 151 -11.60 12.22 -4.43
CA SER A 151 -12.14 12.68 -3.13
C SER A 151 -12.45 14.19 -3.09
N ILE A 152 -11.73 15.01 -3.88
CA ILE A 152 -11.83 16.48 -3.88
C ILE A 152 -13.24 17.02 -4.11
N PRO A 153 -13.97 16.67 -5.20
CA PRO A 153 -15.29 17.24 -5.47
C PRO A 153 -16.29 16.93 -4.35
N PHE A 154 -16.24 15.72 -3.77
CA PHE A 154 -17.15 15.34 -2.70
C PHE A 154 -16.81 16.01 -1.36
N LEU A 155 -15.52 16.17 -1.05
CA LEU A 155 -15.08 16.93 0.13
C LEU A 155 -15.42 18.42 -0.02
N ALA A 156 -15.25 19.00 -1.21
CA ALA A 156 -15.66 20.37 -1.49
C ALA A 156 -17.16 20.56 -1.30
N TYR A 157 -17.99 19.62 -1.77
CA TYR A 157 -19.43 19.63 -1.51
C TYR A 157 -19.75 19.65 -0.01
N LEU A 158 -19.08 18.80 0.79
CA LEU A 158 -19.26 18.75 2.25
C LEU A 158 -18.75 19.99 3.00
N VAL A 159 -17.89 20.81 2.38
CA VAL A 159 -17.46 22.11 2.94
C VAL A 159 -18.51 23.19 2.69
N ILE A 160 -19.11 23.19 1.50
CA ILE A 160 -20.00 24.26 1.02
C ILE A 160 -21.44 24.07 1.53
N VAL A 161 -21.95 22.84 1.46
CA VAL A 161 -23.35 22.54 1.73
C VAL A 161 -23.58 22.37 3.23
N ASP A 162 -24.69 22.92 3.72
CA ASP A 162 -25.20 22.62 5.04
C ASP A 162 -25.89 21.26 5.05
N VAL A 163 -25.37 20.29 5.79
CA VAL A 163 -25.91 18.93 5.82
C VAL A 163 -27.21 18.84 6.63
N THR A 164 -27.59 19.89 7.37
CA THR A 164 -28.87 19.94 8.08
C THR A 164 -30.03 20.35 7.19
N GLU A 165 -29.77 21.15 6.16
CA GLU A 165 -30.78 21.64 5.22
C GLU A 165 -30.89 20.76 3.95
N ALA A 166 -29.82 20.06 3.60
CA ALA A 166 -29.78 19.23 2.40
C ALA A 166 -30.59 17.92 2.54
N ASN A 167 -31.12 17.44 1.42
CA ASN A 167 -31.85 16.18 1.36
C ASN A 167 -30.95 15.02 1.81
N ARG A 168 -31.42 14.25 2.79
CA ARG A 168 -30.76 13.07 3.37
C ARG A 168 -30.25 12.08 2.33
N TRP A 169 -31.01 11.85 1.26
CA TRP A 169 -30.62 10.93 0.18
C TRP A 169 -29.50 11.49 -0.70
N VAL A 170 -29.43 12.82 -0.86
CA VAL A 170 -28.34 13.48 -1.59
C VAL A 170 -27.05 13.38 -0.78
N ILE A 171 -27.10 13.63 0.53
CA ILE A 171 -25.94 13.47 1.43
C ILE A 171 -25.46 12.01 1.43
N TRP A 172 -26.39 11.06 1.54
CA TRP A 172 -26.05 9.63 1.46
C TRP A 172 -25.41 9.28 0.11
N GLY A 173 -25.93 9.78 -1.01
CA GLY A 173 -25.36 9.56 -2.33
C GLY A 173 -23.96 10.14 -2.49
N VAL A 174 -23.74 11.38 -2.06
CA VAL A 174 -22.43 12.05 -2.08
C VAL A 174 -21.40 11.28 -1.26
N ILE A 175 -21.76 10.86 -0.03
CA ILE A 175 -20.83 10.11 0.81
C ILE A 175 -20.62 8.69 0.25
N THR A 176 -21.65 8.05 -0.29
CA THR A 176 -21.53 6.74 -0.96
C THR A 176 -20.52 6.82 -2.10
N LEU A 177 -20.58 7.85 -2.94
CA LEU A 177 -19.64 8.07 -4.04
C LEU A 177 -18.24 8.45 -3.55
N LEU A 178 -18.12 9.24 -2.48
CA LEU A 178 -16.84 9.53 -1.82
C LEU A 178 -16.18 8.24 -1.30
N LEU A 179 -16.94 7.35 -0.66
CA LEU A 179 -16.45 6.08 -0.11
C LEU A 179 -16.20 5.01 -1.19
N SER A 180 -16.80 5.18 -2.36
CA SER A 180 -16.54 4.36 -3.56
C SER A 180 -15.22 4.72 -4.25
N PHE A 181 -14.36 5.52 -3.60
CA PHE A 181 -13.08 5.91 -4.16
C PHE A 181 -12.22 4.68 -4.53
N PRO A 182 -11.47 4.74 -5.63
CA PRO A 182 -10.57 3.68 -6.03
C PRO A 182 -9.38 3.64 -5.06
N ASN A 183 -9.31 2.63 -4.20
CA ASN A 183 -8.30 2.59 -3.14
C ASN A 183 -6.91 2.22 -3.69
N PRO A 184 -5.88 3.09 -3.52
CA PRO A 184 -4.54 2.83 -4.03
C PRO A 184 -3.69 1.95 -3.10
N HIS A 185 -4.21 1.54 -1.95
CA HIS A 185 -3.47 0.78 -0.94
C HIS A 185 -2.78 -0.49 -1.48
N PRO A 186 -3.43 -1.33 -2.31
CA PRO A 186 -2.75 -2.49 -2.90
C PRO A 186 -1.54 -2.12 -3.75
N ILE A 187 -1.65 -1.02 -4.52
CA ILE A 187 -0.57 -0.48 -5.35
C ILE A 187 0.58 -0.02 -4.47
N GLN A 188 0.30 0.74 -3.40
CA GLN A 188 1.31 1.24 -2.46
C GLN A 188 2.04 0.12 -1.72
N VAL A 189 1.33 -0.93 -1.28
CA VAL A 189 1.95 -2.11 -0.65
C VAL A 189 2.86 -2.83 -1.65
N GLY A 190 2.41 -3.00 -2.88
CA GLY A 190 3.22 -3.55 -3.97
C GLY A 190 4.45 -2.69 -4.28
N TRP A 191 4.28 -1.37 -4.29
CA TRP A 191 5.34 -0.39 -4.53
C TRP A 191 6.42 -0.45 -3.44
N ASN A 192 6.00 -0.50 -2.17
CA ASN A 192 6.89 -0.66 -1.03
C ASN A 192 7.68 -1.98 -1.10
N SER A 193 7.03 -3.06 -1.53
CA SER A 193 7.66 -4.37 -1.73
C SER A 193 8.67 -4.38 -2.88
N ARG A 194 8.36 -3.72 -4.01
CA ARG A 194 9.24 -3.58 -5.18
C ARG A 194 10.49 -2.75 -4.85
N ASN A 195 10.32 -1.65 -4.11
CA ASN A 195 11.43 -0.76 -3.73
C ASN A 195 12.28 -1.31 -2.57
N SER A 196 11.74 -2.26 -1.80
CA SER A 196 12.49 -3.03 -0.79
C SER A 196 13.20 -4.22 -1.46
N ASN A 197 14.36 -3.95 -2.04
CA ASN A 197 15.08 -4.90 -2.92
C ASN A 197 15.58 -6.18 -2.21
N THR A 198 15.82 -6.18 -0.88
CA THR A 198 16.19 -7.42 -0.16
C THR A 198 14.99 -8.07 0.51
N VAL A 199 14.94 -9.42 0.52
CA VAL A 199 13.85 -10.20 1.17
C VAL A 199 13.64 -9.78 2.62
N ARG A 200 14.74 -9.50 3.33
CA ARG A 200 14.73 -9.13 4.75
C ARG A 200 14.23 -7.71 4.96
N SER A 201 14.73 -6.76 4.16
CA SER A 201 14.27 -5.36 4.19
C SER A 201 12.79 -5.26 3.84
N ARG A 202 12.29 -6.10 2.92
CA ARG A 202 10.87 -6.15 2.55
C ARG A 202 9.94 -6.44 3.73
N THR A 203 10.30 -7.37 4.61
CA THR A 203 9.46 -7.68 5.79
C THR A 203 9.43 -6.51 6.77
N VAL A 204 10.59 -5.91 7.08
CA VAL A 204 10.67 -4.77 8.01
C VAL A 204 9.95 -3.56 7.42
N SER A 205 10.20 -3.26 6.15
CA SER A 205 9.56 -2.15 5.45
C SER A 205 8.05 -2.30 5.34
N ALA A 206 7.55 -3.51 5.05
CA ALA A 206 6.10 -3.75 5.03
C ALA A 206 5.46 -3.56 6.41
N ALA A 207 6.13 -4.00 7.48
CA ALA A 207 5.67 -3.77 8.85
C ALA A 207 5.68 -2.28 9.20
N THR A 208 6.76 -1.56 8.87
CA THR A 208 6.86 -0.11 9.07
C THR A 208 5.78 0.64 8.31
N TYR A 209 5.63 0.37 7.01
CA TYR A 209 4.56 0.93 6.19
C TYR A 209 3.19 0.70 6.85
N ASN A 210 2.90 -0.53 7.29
CA ASN A 210 1.64 -0.83 7.96
C ASN A 210 1.45 -0.03 9.26
N MET A 211 2.50 0.16 10.07
CA MET A 211 2.42 1.01 11.26
C MET A 211 2.06 2.46 10.92
N PHE A 212 2.60 3.03 9.83
CA PHE A 212 2.22 4.37 9.35
C PHE A 212 0.76 4.40 8.86
N VAL A 213 0.28 3.36 8.18
CA VAL A 213 -1.15 3.26 7.80
C VAL A 213 -2.06 3.23 9.03
N GLN A 214 -1.69 2.47 10.06
CA GLN A 214 -2.48 2.42 11.30
C GLN A 214 -2.44 3.76 12.05
N ALA A 215 -1.30 4.45 12.05
CA ALA A 215 -1.18 5.81 12.58
C ALA A 215 -2.08 6.79 11.81
N SER A 216 -2.22 6.65 10.49
CA SER A 216 -3.19 7.40 9.68
C SER A 216 -4.61 7.22 10.20
N GLY A 217 -5.00 5.98 10.50
CA GLY A 217 -6.29 5.65 11.10
C GLY A 217 -6.55 6.40 12.42
N ILE A 218 -5.55 6.43 13.31
CA ILE A 218 -5.62 7.15 14.59
C ILE A 218 -5.71 8.67 14.39
N ILE A 219 -4.93 9.23 13.48
CA ILE A 219 -5.00 10.67 13.17
C ILE A 219 -6.38 11.01 12.60
N SER A 220 -6.88 10.20 11.67
CA SER A 220 -8.15 10.42 11.00
C SER A 220 -9.35 10.41 11.95
N SER A 221 -9.38 9.51 12.94
CA SER A 221 -10.48 9.44 13.92
C SER A 221 -10.59 10.68 14.81
N ASN A 222 -9.53 11.49 14.89
CA ASN A 222 -9.49 12.72 15.67
C ASN A 222 -9.75 14.00 14.87
N VAL A 223 -9.92 13.91 13.54
CA VAL A 223 -10.17 15.09 12.69
C VAL A 223 -11.54 15.69 12.95
N TYR A 224 -12.57 14.86 13.11
CA TYR A 224 -13.92 15.33 13.39
C TYR A 224 -14.15 15.51 14.89
N GLN A 225 -14.26 16.76 15.29
CA GLN A 225 -14.44 17.13 16.70
C GLN A 225 -15.90 17.48 17.01
N LYS A 226 -16.34 17.19 18.24
CA LYS A 226 -17.73 17.45 18.68
C LYS A 226 -18.14 18.91 18.53
N GLY A 227 -17.21 19.85 18.71
CA GLY A 227 -17.48 21.29 18.59
C GLY A 227 -17.73 21.80 17.17
N ASP A 228 -17.45 20.99 16.14
CA ASP A 228 -17.68 21.32 14.73
C ASP A 228 -18.94 20.62 14.17
N ALA A 229 -19.65 19.85 15.00
CA ALA A 229 -20.91 19.24 14.63
C ALA A 229 -21.99 20.32 14.40
N PRO A 230 -22.98 20.09 13.50
CA PRO A 230 -23.20 18.89 12.69
C PRO A 230 -22.53 18.90 11.31
N ASN A 231 -22.01 20.05 10.88
CA ASN A 231 -21.51 20.24 9.51
C ASN A 231 -20.03 19.87 9.32
N TYR A 232 -19.25 19.83 10.41
CA TYR A 232 -17.83 19.53 10.42
C TYR A 232 -17.02 20.36 9.41
N ARG A 233 -17.38 21.64 9.21
CA ARG A 233 -16.79 22.47 8.14
C ARG A 233 -15.29 22.64 8.32
N LYS A 234 -14.81 22.77 9.56
CA LYS A 234 -13.36 22.87 9.84
C LYS A 234 -12.67 21.54 9.55
N GLY A 235 -13.28 20.43 9.94
CA GLY A 235 -12.82 19.08 9.60
C GLY A 235 -12.73 18.87 8.09
N ASN A 236 -13.81 19.12 7.37
CA ASN A 236 -13.90 18.95 5.91
C ASN A 236 -12.91 19.84 5.15
N LYS A 237 -12.68 21.08 5.61
CA LYS A 237 -11.64 21.96 5.05
C LYS A 237 -10.23 21.40 5.25
N ALA A 238 -9.93 20.86 6.44
CA ALA A 238 -8.65 20.22 6.71
C ALA A 238 -8.46 18.96 5.83
N LEU A 239 -9.51 18.15 5.66
CA LEU A 239 -9.49 16.98 4.78
C LEU A 239 -9.27 17.36 3.31
N LEU A 240 -9.93 18.42 2.83
CA LEU A 240 -9.74 18.94 1.48
C LEU A 240 -8.30 19.44 1.27
N GLY A 241 -7.76 20.20 2.24
CA GLY A 241 -6.36 20.64 2.21
C GLY A 241 -5.38 19.47 2.19
N LEU A 242 -5.64 18.42 2.97
CA LEU A 242 -4.84 17.19 2.96
C LEU A 242 -4.97 16.42 1.65
N ALA A 243 -6.16 16.34 1.05
CA ALA A 243 -6.35 15.68 -0.24
C ALA A 243 -5.53 16.36 -1.35
N VAL A 244 -5.53 17.70 -1.39
CA VAL A 244 -4.70 18.48 -2.31
C VAL A 244 -3.21 18.34 -1.98
N GLY A 245 -2.84 18.41 -0.69
CA GLY A 245 -1.47 18.19 -0.23
C GLY A 245 -0.93 16.81 -0.63
N ASN A 246 -1.76 15.77 -0.55
CA ASN A 246 -1.41 14.41 -0.94
C ASN A 246 -1.04 14.32 -2.42
N ILE A 247 -1.74 15.04 -3.31
CA ILE A 247 -1.36 15.11 -4.74
C ILE A 247 0.08 15.62 -4.88
N GLY A 248 0.44 16.65 -4.12
CA GLY A 248 1.80 17.16 -4.03
C GLY A 248 2.79 16.12 -3.53
N VAL A 249 2.45 15.37 -2.48
CA VAL A 249 3.29 14.29 -1.93
C VAL A 249 3.54 13.18 -2.96
N TYR A 250 2.52 12.76 -3.70
CA TYR A 250 2.68 11.79 -4.79
C TYR A 250 3.61 12.33 -5.88
N ALA A 251 3.39 13.57 -6.32
CA ALA A 251 4.23 14.21 -7.34
C ALA A 251 5.69 14.32 -6.88
N LEU A 252 5.94 14.76 -5.64
CA LEU A 252 7.27 14.82 -5.05
C LEU A 252 7.92 13.44 -4.96
N THR A 253 7.15 12.40 -4.62
CA THR A 253 7.65 11.02 -4.57
C THR A 253 8.08 10.53 -5.96
N LYS A 254 7.30 10.82 -7.01
CA LYS A 254 7.69 10.51 -8.40
C LYS A 254 8.95 11.27 -8.80
N VAL A 255 9.00 12.58 -8.55
CA VAL A 255 10.19 13.39 -8.86
C VAL A 255 11.43 12.86 -8.14
N TYR A 256 11.30 12.48 -6.87
CA TYR A 256 12.37 11.90 -6.08
C TYR A 256 12.90 10.60 -6.70
N TYR A 257 12.04 9.64 -7.04
CA TYR A 257 12.46 8.37 -7.62
C TYR A 257 13.02 8.52 -9.05
N VAL A 258 12.43 9.39 -9.88
CA VAL A 258 12.95 9.71 -11.21
C VAL A 258 14.34 10.34 -11.12
N TRP A 259 14.52 11.32 -10.23
CA TRP A 259 15.81 11.96 -9.99
C TRP A 259 16.85 10.95 -9.48
N ARG A 260 16.46 10.08 -8.55
CA ARG A 260 17.34 9.05 -7.99
C ARG A 260 17.78 8.04 -9.05
N ASN A 261 16.85 7.59 -9.89
CA ASN A 261 17.16 6.70 -11.03
C ASN A 261 18.09 7.40 -12.02
N LYS A 262 17.78 8.64 -12.44
CA LYS A 262 18.60 9.41 -13.38
C LYS A 262 20.01 9.69 -12.84
N SER A 263 20.14 9.96 -11.55
CA SER A 263 21.45 10.11 -10.90
C SER A 263 22.26 8.83 -10.93
N ARG A 264 21.62 7.66 -10.79
CA ARG A 264 22.27 6.35 -10.87
C ARG A 264 22.63 5.97 -12.29
N ASP A 265 21.74 6.23 -13.25
CA ASP A 265 22.00 6.02 -14.67
C ASP A 265 23.25 6.80 -15.10
N ARG A 266 23.38 8.07 -14.72
CA ARG A 266 24.58 8.87 -15.01
C ARG A 266 25.87 8.23 -14.51
N THR A 267 25.87 7.71 -13.28
CA THR A 267 27.05 7.06 -12.71
C THR A 267 27.31 5.71 -13.37
N TRP A 268 26.27 4.92 -13.63
CA TRP A 268 26.37 3.60 -14.26
C TRP A 268 26.80 3.67 -15.73
N ASP A 269 26.30 4.66 -16.47
CA ASP A 269 26.61 4.91 -17.88
C ASP A 269 27.99 5.53 -18.09
N ALA A 270 28.53 6.19 -17.07
CA ALA A 270 29.93 6.65 -17.06
C ALA A 270 30.94 5.52 -16.80
N MET A 271 30.52 4.35 -16.27
CA MET A 271 31.42 3.22 -16.00
C MET A 271 31.68 2.40 -17.27
N SER A 272 32.94 2.01 -17.48
CA SER A 272 33.30 1.05 -18.53
C SER A 272 32.71 -0.33 -18.23
N THR A 273 32.60 -1.20 -19.25
CA THR A 273 32.11 -2.58 -19.06
C THR A 273 32.95 -3.36 -18.04
N ALA A 274 34.26 -3.14 -18.00
CA ALA A 274 35.15 -3.75 -17.02
C ALA A 274 34.89 -3.21 -15.60
N ASP A 275 34.63 -1.92 -15.45
CA ASP A 275 34.31 -1.31 -14.15
C ASP A 275 32.94 -1.76 -13.63
N ARG A 276 31.97 -1.98 -14.52
CA ARG A 276 30.65 -2.53 -14.14
C ARG A 276 30.77 -3.95 -13.61
N VAL A 277 31.54 -4.81 -14.28
CA VAL A 277 31.81 -6.18 -13.81
C VAL A 277 32.53 -6.15 -12.47
N ARG A 278 33.57 -5.31 -12.35
CA ARG A 278 34.29 -5.13 -11.08
C ARG A 278 33.39 -4.63 -9.96
N TYR A 279 32.48 -3.69 -10.23
CA TYR A 279 31.50 -3.21 -9.26
C TYR A 279 30.58 -4.35 -8.82
N LEU A 280 30.03 -5.14 -9.74
CA LEU A 280 29.17 -6.27 -9.40
C LEU A 280 29.89 -7.34 -8.56
N GLU A 281 31.19 -7.54 -8.78
CA GLU A 281 32.00 -8.50 -8.03
C GLU A 281 32.47 -8.00 -6.65
N THR A 282 32.68 -6.69 -6.49
CA THR A 282 33.33 -6.11 -5.30
C THR A 282 32.44 -5.20 -4.46
N THR A 283 31.22 -4.91 -4.90
CA THR A 283 30.35 -3.95 -4.22
C THR A 283 29.91 -4.46 -2.85
N THR A 284 29.91 -3.54 -1.88
CA THR A 284 29.32 -3.73 -0.54
C THR A 284 27.90 -3.15 -0.46
N ASP A 285 27.41 -2.55 -1.55
CA ASP A 285 26.06 -1.99 -1.62
C ASP A 285 25.03 -3.13 -1.66
N GLU A 286 24.09 -3.09 -0.71
CA GLU A 286 23.03 -4.08 -0.61
C GLU A 286 21.68 -3.50 -1.03
N GLY A 287 20.86 -4.32 -1.66
CA GLY A 287 19.46 -4.00 -1.91
C GLY A 287 19.27 -2.76 -2.79
N ASN A 288 18.45 -1.83 -2.31
CA ASN A 288 18.04 -0.67 -3.10
C ASN A 288 19.14 0.41 -3.18
N LYS A 289 20.30 0.22 -2.53
CA LYS A 289 21.47 1.10 -2.62
C LYS A 289 22.36 0.79 -3.82
N ARG A 290 22.24 -0.40 -4.41
CA ARG A 290 23.01 -0.81 -5.57
C ARG A 290 22.80 0.13 -6.77
N LEU A 291 23.85 0.36 -7.55
CA LEU A 291 23.82 1.22 -8.74
C LEU A 291 23.02 0.61 -9.90
N ASP A 292 22.88 -0.71 -9.97
CA ASP A 292 22.04 -1.40 -10.97
C ASP A 292 20.55 -1.44 -10.59
N PHE A 293 20.20 -1.07 -9.35
CA PHE A 293 18.80 -1.03 -8.92
C PHE A 293 18.08 0.23 -9.41
N ARG A 294 16.86 0.05 -9.94
CA ARG A 294 15.96 1.14 -10.34
C ARG A 294 14.70 1.12 -9.48
N PHE A 295 14.37 2.28 -8.91
CA PHE A 295 13.13 2.45 -8.16
C PHE A 295 11.94 2.43 -9.10
N ALA A 296 10.91 1.67 -8.72
CA ALA A 296 9.61 1.76 -9.34
C ALA A 296 8.98 3.12 -8.98
N HIS A 297 8.22 3.68 -9.90
CA HIS A 297 7.53 4.98 -9.76
C HIS A 297 6.24 4.99 -10.59
#